data_AF-A0A3D5HBX5-F1
#
_entry.id   AF-A0A3D5HBX5-F1
#
_cell.length_a   1.000
_cell.length_b   1.000
_cell.length_c   1.000
_cell.angle_alpha   90.00
_cell.angle_beta   90.00
_cell.angle_gamma   90.00
#
_symmetry.space_group_name_H-M   'P 1'
#
loop_
_entity.id
_entity.type
_entity.pdbx_description
1 polymer ?
#
loop_
_entity_poly.entity_id
_entity_poly.type
_entity_poly.pdbx_seq_one_letter_code
_entity_poly.pdbx_strand_id
1 'polypeptide(L)'
;MRAFSVDDIRRCFSTSSDFNEIFDAFQAALTQKLKDVEPYRLLFWNHSLTPDEVRLFGEKLAAEYPDLAYDVFLWLAGVFEVTYSSVDNFELALHYYQKAASIQPGEPDPYLDACDCYDPDLNIPPLASLIDFVKKGAERAANPIPLYKRLAYLYELSGDTEQSEHYRRRAEDHPEQSTSPQEPAEPA
;
A
#
# COMPACT_ATOMS: atom_id res chain seq x y z
N MET A 1 25.04 2.53 24.65
CA MET A 1 23.98 3.01 23.71
C MET A 1 23.78 4.49 23.95
N ARG A 2 23.84 5.30 22.89
CA ARG A 2 23.48 6.72 22.95
C ARG A 2 21.98 6.81 23.25
N ALA A 3 21.57 7.65 24.20
CA ALA A 3 20.16 7.92 24.41
C ALA A 3 19.68 8.80 23.25
N PHE A 4 18.85 8.25 22.36
CA PHE A 4 18.24 9.01 21.28
C PHE A 4 16.92 9.62 21.77
N SER A 5 16.75 10.93 21.63
CA SER A 5 15.43 11.54 21.71
C SER A 5 14.61 11.22 20.44
N VAL A 6 13.29 11.43 20.48
CA VAL A 6 12.43 11.26 19.30
C VAL A 6 12.86 12.19 18.16
N ASP A 7 13.29 13.41 18.47
CA ASP A 7 13.79 14.36 17.47
C ASP A 7 15.14 13.92 16.88
N ASP A 8 16.01 13.31 17.67
CA ASP A 8 17.26 12.73 17.17
C ASP A 8 16.98 11.56 16.21
N ILE A 9 15.99 10.71 16.52
CA ILE A 9 15.55 9.60 15.65
C ILE A 9 15.04 10.16 14.32
N ARG A 10 14.10 11.12 14.35
CA ARG A 10 13.54 11.75 13.15
C ARG A 10 14.62 12.40 12.29
N ARG A 11 15.57 13.11 12.90
CA ARG A 11 16.70 13.71 12.20
C ARG A 11 17.59 12.64 11.57
N CYS A 12 17.91 11.57 12.30
CA CYS A 12 18.76 10.49 11.79
C CYS A 12 18.11 9.80 10.58
N PHE A 13 16.84 9.43 10.70
CA PHE A 13 16.07 8.81 9.63
C PHE A 13 15.97 9.66 8.37
N SER A 14 15.86 10.99 8.49
CA SER A 14 15.71 11.87 7.32
C SER A 14 17.03 12.30 6.68
N THR A 15 18.14 12.36 7.42
CA THR A 15 19.35 13.04 6.95
C THR A 15 20.63 12.22 7.02
N SER A 16 20.67 11.16 7.83
CA SER A 16 21.89 10.34 7.91
C SER A 16 22.06 9.53 6.64
N SER A 17 23.32 9.40 6.22
CA SER A 17 23.74 8.51 5.14
C SER A 17 24.58 7.33 5.64
N ASP A 18 24.77 7.22 6.95
CA ASP A 18 25.49 6.10 7.58
C ASP A 18 24.48 5.04 8.04
N PHE A 19 24.57 3.85 7.47
CA PHE A 19 23.67 2.74 7.80
C PHE A 19 23.71 2.38 9.29
N ASN A 20 24.87 2.39 9.94
CA ASN A 20 24.98 2.01 11.34
C ASN A 20 24.30 3.05 12.25
N GLU A 21 24.42 4.34 11.91
CA GLU A 21 23.70 5.38 12.65
C GLU A 21 22.19 5.23 12.51
N ILE A 22 21.70 4.99 11.28
CA ILE A 22 20.27 4.74 11.01
C ILE A 22 19.80 3.50 11.76
N PHE A 23 20.59 2.43 11.73
CA PHE A 23 20.28 1.18 12.43
C PHE A 23 20.22 1.38 13.94
N ASP A 24 21.18 2.08 14.54
CA ASP A 24 21.19 2.39 15.97
C ASP A 24 19.97 3.25 16.37
N ALA A 25 19.62 4.24 15.56
CA ALA A 25 18.42 5.06 15.78
C ALA A 25 17.13 4.22 15.67
N PHE A 26 17.08 3.27 14.73
CA PHE A 26 15.96 2.34 14.58
C PHE A 26 15.83 1.40 15.78
N GLN A 27 16.92 0.79 16.23
CA GLN A 27 16.92 -0.03 17.45
C GLN A 27 16.50 0.76 18.69
N ALA A 28 16.94 2.02 18.78
CA ALA A 28 16.50 2.91 19.85
C ALA A 28 15.00 3.20 19.78
N ALA A 29 14.44 3.45 18.59
CA ALA A 29 13.00 3.66 18.38
C ALA A 29 12.17 2.44 18.83
N LEU A 30 12.60 1.23 18.45
CA LEU A 30 11.95 -0.02 18.87
C LEU A 30 12.05 -0.23 20.38
N THR A 31 13.23 -0.01 20.97
CA THR A 31 13.44 -0.14 22.42
C THR A 31 12.56 0.82 23.21
N GLN A 32 12.35 2.04 22.68
CA GLN A 32 11.47 3.05 23.26
C GLN A 32 9.97 2.79 23.02
N LYS A 33 9.62 1.72 22.29
CA LYS A 33 8.24 1.39 21.89
C LYS A 33 7.57 2.54 21.14
N LEU A 34 8.33 3.25 20.31
CA LEU A 34 7.82 4.35 19.52
C LEU A 34 6.90 3.80 18.44
N LYS A 35 5.58 3.89 18.66
CA LYS A 35 4.53 3.50 17.71
C LYS A 35 4.07 4.64 16.80
N ASP A 36 4.59 5.85 17.01
CA ASP A 36 4.37 6.95 16.07
C ASP A 36 4.94 6.55 14.71
N VAL A 37 4.09 6.61 13.69
CA VAL A 37 4.41 6.11 12.35
C VAL A 37 5.24 7.09 11.53
N GLU A 38 5.11 8.38 11.82
CA GLU A 38 5.72 9.46 11.03
C GLU A 38 7.26 9.36 10.92
N PRO A 39 8.01 9.06 12.00
CA PRO A 39 9.46 8.83 11.89
C PRO A 39 9.81 7.71 10.92
N TYR A 40 9.07 6.60 10.91
CA TYR A 40 9.38 5.47 10.05
C TYR A 40 9.07 5.76 8.58
N ARG A 41 8.11 6.66 8.29
CA ARG A 41 7.92 7.17 6.93
C ARG A 41 9.17 7.92 6.46
N LEU A 42 9.75 8.78 7.31
CA LEU A 42 11.02 9.46 6.98
C LEU A 42 12.16 8.46 6.71
N LEU A 43 12.21 7.37 7.48
CA LEU A 43 13.20 6.30 7.28
C LEU A 43 13.07 5.67 5.90
N PHE A 44 11.86 5.29 5.48
CA PHE A 44 11.67 4.63 4.19
C PHE A 44 11.95 5.54 2.99
N TRP A 45 11.82 6.86 3.15
CA TRP A 45 12.17 7.85 2.13
C TRP A 45 13.64 8.29 2.16
N ASN A 46 14.48 7.69 3.00
CA ASN A 46 15.90 8.03 3.04
C ASN A 46 16.63 7.46 1.80
N HIS A 47 17.02 8.35 0.89
CA HIS A 47 17.72 8.00 -0.35
C HIS A 47 19.11 7.37 -0.18
N SER A 48 19.65 7.38 1.04
CA SER A 48 20.91 6.70 1.35
C SER A 48 20.73 5.19 1.55
N LEU A 49 19.48 4.73 1.75
CA LEU A 49 19.16 3.33 1.90
C LEU A 49 18.95 2.65 0.54
N THR A 50 19.46 1.43 0.44
CA THR A 50 19.19 0.52 -0.66
C THR A 50 17.80 -0.13 -0.49
N PRO A 51 17.21 -0.67 -1.57
CA PRO A 51 15.93 -1.39 -1.49
C PRO A 51 15.90 -2.50 -0.44
N ASP A 52 17.01 -3.24 -0.30
CA ASP A 52 17.14 -4.32 0.68
C ASP A 52 17.16 -3.80 2.12
N GLU A 53 17.78 -2.65 2.37
CA GLU A 53 17.81 -2.03 3.71
C GLU A 53 16.44 -1.45 4.07
N VAL A 54 15.75 -0.80 3.13
CA VAL A 54 14.35 -0.34 3.32
C VAL A 54 13.45 -1.52 3.68
N ARG A 55 13.57 -2.63 2.94
CA ARG A 55 12.88 -3.89 3.24
C ARG A 55 13.22 -4.41 4.63
N LEU A 56 14.51 -4.46 4.99
CA LEU A 56 14.94 -4.95 6.29
C LEU A 56 14.25 -4.20 7.44
N PHE A 57 14.24 -2.86 7.37
CA PHE A 57 13.60 -2.04 8.39
C PHE A 57 12.09 -2.21 8.40
N GLY A 58 11.45 -2.18 7.23
CA GLY A 58 10.00 -2.32 7.12
C GLY A 58 9.48 -3.68 7.62
N GLU A 59 10.12 -4.77 7.22
CA GLU A 59 9.77 -6.13 7.68
C GLU A 59 9.97 -6.29 9.19
N LYS A 60 11.08 -5.75 9.72
CA LYS A 60 11.33 -5.78 11.17
C LYS A 60 10.29 -4.96 11.94
N LEU A 61 9.90 -3.80 11.41
CA LEU A 61 8.89 -2.94 12.02
C LEU A 61 7.50 -3.61 12.04
N ALA A 62 7.08 -4.20 10.93
CA ALA A 62 5.80 -4.92 10.83
C ALA A 62 5.77 -6.16 11.74
N ALA A 63 6.91 -6.84 11.93
CA ALA A 63 7.02 -7.97 12.85
C ALA A 63 6.97 -7.54 14.33
N GLU A 64 7.52 -6.37 14.67
CA GLU A 64 7.53 -5.84 16.04
C GLU A 64 6.18 -5.22 16.43
N TYR A 65 5.51 -4.56 15.48
CA TYR A 65 4.21 -3.93 15.67
C TYR A 65 3.20 -4.45 14.63
N PRO A 66 2.58 -5.63 14.88
CA PRO A 66 1.59 -6.21 13.97
C PRO A 66 0.40 -5.30 13.70
N ASP A 67 0.07 -4.39 14.64
CA ASP A 67 -0.97 -3.38 14.49
C ASP A 67 -0.65 -2.33 13.42
N LEU A 68 0.63 -2.12 13.10
CA LEU A 68 1.09 -1.21 12.06
C LEU A 68 1.42 -1.91 10.74
N ALA A 69 1.39 -3.25 10.69
CA ALA A 69 1.89 -4.02 9.56
C ALA A 69 1.19 -3.67 8.24
N TYR A 70 -0.12 -3.40 8.27
CA TYR A 70 -0.88 -2.95 7.10
C TYR A 70 -0.30 -1.66 6.51
N ASP A 71 -0.19 -0.62 7.33
CA ASP A 71 0.30 0.69 6.91
C ASP A 71 1.76 0.63 6.45
N VAL A 72 2.58 -0.13 7.18
CA VAL A 72 3.99 -0.34 6.84
C VAL A 72 4.13 -0.99 5.47
N PHE A 73 3.36 -2.03 5.16
CA PHE A 73 3.42 -2.68 3.86
C PHE A 73 2.89 -1.78 2.73
N LEU A 74 1.83 -1.00 2.96
CA LEU A 74 1.39 0.01 1.99
C LEU A 74 2.47 1.05 1.69
N TRP A 75 3.16 1.56 2.72
CA TRP A 75 4.22 2.54 2.51
C TRP A 75 5.44 1.96 1.82
N LEU A 76 5.84 0.73 2.15
CA LEU A 76 6.91 0.05 1.43
C LEU A 76 6.55 -0.06 -0.05
N ALA A 77 5.33 -0.49 -0.38
CA ALA A 77 4.87 -0.60 -1.75
C ALA A 77 5.00 0.74 -2.51
N GLY A 78 4.48 1.83 -1.93
CA GLY A 78 4.56 3.16 -2.53
C GLY A 78 5.99 3.71 -2.65
N VAL A 79 6.87 3.39 -1.70
CA VAL A 79 8.31 3.77 -1.79
C VAL A 79 8.98 3.04 -2.95
N PHE A 80 8.71 1.75 -3.13
CA PHE A 80 9.29 0.97 -4.24
C PHE A 80 8.74 1.40 -5.60
N GLU A 81 7.45 1.72 -5.67
CA GLU A 81 6.80 2.27 -6.85
C GLU A 81 7.45 3.59 -7.30
N VAL A 82 7.63 4.54 -6.38
CA VAL A 82 8.08 5.90 -6.72
C VAL A 82 9.60 6.00 -6.89
N THR A 83 10.36 5.32 -6.03
CA THR A 83 11.80 5.59 -5.90
C THR A 83 12.63 4.79 -6.90
N TYR A 84 12.12 3.66 -7.38
CA TYR A 84 12.91 2.72 -8.16
C TYR A 84 12.12 2.26 -9.39
N SER A 85 12.04 3.07 -10.44
CA SER A 85 11.27 2.77 -11.66
C SER A 85 11.90 1.70 -12.59
N SER A 86 12.30 0.55 -12.05
CA SER A 86 12.78 -0.62 -12.82
C SER A 86 11.94 -1.86 -12.55
N VAL A 87 11.97 -2.82 -13.49
CA VAL A 87 11.19 -4.07 -13.48
C VAL A 87 11.12 -4.74 -12.11
N ASP A 88 12.28 -4.95 -11.47
CA ASP A 88 12.39 -5.63 -10.17
C ASP A 88 11.58 -4.95 -9.05
N ASN A 89 11.34 -3.65 -9.15
CA ASN A 89 10.67 -2.90 -8.10
C ASN A 89 9.17 -2.84 -8.26
N PHE A 90 8.64 -3.00 -9.48
CA PHE A 90 7.21 -3.21 -9.65
C PHE A 90 6.78 -4.57 -9.10
N GLU A 91 7.62 -5.60 -9.26
CA GLU A 91 7.40 -6.89 -8.60
C GLU A 91 7.45 -6.74 -7.08
N LEU A 92 8.39 -5.93 -6.57
CA LEU A 92 8.52 -5.65 -5.15
C LEU A 92 7.35 -4.83 -4.60
N ALA A 93 6.89 -3.80 -5.31
CA ALA A 93 5.72 -3.02 -4.96
C ALA A 93 4.47 -3.89 -4.90
N LEU A 94 4.23 -4.70 -5.94
CA LEU A 94 3.13 -5.66 -5.97
C LEU A 94 3.22 -6.66 -4.81
N HIS A 95 4.43 -7.15 -4.49
CA HIS A 95 4.64 -8.04 -3.34
C HIS A 95 4.15 -7.38 -2.04
N TYR A 96 4.48 -6.12 -1.78
CA TYR A 96 4.05 -5.45 -0.57
C TYR A 96 2.57 -5.07 -0.55
N TYR A 97 1.98 -4.72 -1.70
CA TYR A 97 0.51 -4.59 -1.80
C TYR A 97 -0.19 -5.91 -1.46
N GLN A 98 0.34 -7.05 -1.92
CA GLN A 98 -0.18 -8.38 -1.55
C GLN A 98 -0.04 -8.65 -0.04
N LYS A 99 1.06 -8.25 0.59
CA LYS A 99 1.22 -8.36 2.04
C LYS A 99 0.21 -7.49 2.79
N ALA A 100 0.03 -6.23 2.39
CA ALA A 100 -0.98 -5.35 2.97
C ALA A 100 -2.40 -5.94 2.87
N ALA A 101 -2.78 -6.42 1.67
CA ALA A 101 -4.04 -7.12 1.44
C ALA A 101 -4.20 -8.40 2.27
N SER A 102 -3.11 -9.08 2.63
CA SER A 102 -3.16 -10.25 3.51
C SER A 102 -3.47 -9.90 4.97
N ILE A 103 -3.09 -8.69 5.41
CA ILE A 103 -3.38 -8.18 6.76
C ILE A 103 -4.82 -7.67 6.85
N GLN A 104 -5.24 -6.85 5.88
CA GLN A 104 -6.60 -6.31 5.80
C GLN A 104 -7.23 -6.58 4.43
N PRO A 105 -7.78 -7.78 4.20
CA PRO A 105 -8.33 -8.15 2.89
C PRO A 105 -9.62 -7.40 2.54
N GLY A 106 -10.25 -6.77 3.53
CA GLY A 106 -11.46 -5.97 3.38
C GLY A 106 -11.21 -4.56 2.82
N GLU A 107 -9.96 -4.08 2.87
CA GLU A 107 -9.59 -2.76 2.40
C GLU A 107 -9.30 -2.78 0.89
N PRO A 108 -9.90 -1.88 0.10
CA PRO A 108 -9.72 -1.86 -1.35
C PRO A 108 -8.36 -1.28 -1.77
N ASP A 109 -7.75 -0.43 -0.94
CA ASP A 109 -6.56 0.37 -1.29
C ASP A 109 -5.40 -0.47 -1.83
N PRO A 110 -4.95 -1.57 -1.18
CA PRO A 110 -3.82 -2.34 -1.70
C PRO A 110 -4.06 -2.91 -3.11
N TYR A 111 -5.31 -3.23 -3.44
CA TYR A 111 -5.67 -3.75 -4.76
C TYR A 111 -5.75 -2.64 -5.81
N LEU A 112 -6.25 -1.46 -5.42
CA LEU A 112 -6.35 -0.30 -6.29
C LEU A 112 -4.99 0.28 -6.61
N ASP A 113 -4.13 0.45 -5.60
CA ASP A 113 -2.79 1.01 -5.73
C ASP A 113 -1.89 0.08 -6.54
N ALA A 114 -2.01 -1.24 -6.36
CA ALA A 114 -1.31 -2.21 -7.20
C ALA A 114 -1.65 -2.09 -8.69
N CYS A 115 -2.86 -1.62 -9.03
CA CYS A 115 -3.22 -1.38 -10.43
C CYS A 115 -2.58 -0.12 -11.01
N ASP A 116 -2.28 0.88 -10.16
CA ASP A 116 -1.61 2.10 -10.60
C ASP A 116 -0.13 1.87 -10.93
N CYS A 117 0.44 0.77 -10.44
CA CYS A 117 1.75 0.27 -10.85
C CYS A 117 1.79 -0.36 -12.26
N TYR A 118 0.65 -0.53 -12.94
CA TYR A 118 0.62 -1.21 -14.25
C TYR A 118 1.15 -0.34 -15.39
N ASP A 119 2.29 -0.73 -15.95
CA ASP A 119 2.82 -0.22 -17.20
C ASP A 119 2.33 -1.12 -18.37
N PRO A 120 1.45 -0.62 -19.27
CA PRO A 120 0.91 -1.39 -20.38
C PRO A 120 1.93 -1.65 -21.50
N ASP A 121 2.94 -0.79 -21.67
CA ASP A 121 3.94 -0.93 -22.72
C ASP A 121 4.92 -2.07 -22.37
N LEU A 122 5.23 -2.21 -21.08
CA LEU A 122 6.11 -3.24 -20.57
C LEU A 122 5.36 -4.48 -20.05
N ASN A 123 4.05 -4.37 -19.80
CA ASN A 123 3.21 -5.36 -19.13
C ASN A 123 3.78 -5.73 -17.74
N ILE A 124 4.06 -4.70 -16.94
CA ILE A 124 4.67 -4.84 -15.61
C ILE A 124 3.84 -4.06 -14.58
N PRO A 125 3.40 -4.70 -13.47
CA PRO A 125 3.41 -6.15 -13.30
C PRO A 125 2.50 -6.83 -14.34
N PRO A 126 2.63 -8.15 -14.58
CA PRO A 126 1.84 -8.83 -15.61
C PRO A 126 0.34 -8.64 -15.39
N LEU A 127 -0.38 -8.20 -16.44
CA LEU A 127 -1.80 -7.86 -16.38
C LEU A 127 -2.66 -9.00 -15.80
N ALA A 128 -2.37 -10.25 -16.17
CA ALA A 128 -3.07 -11.42 -15.65
C ALA A 128 -2.91 -11.59 -14.13
N SER A 129 -1.72 -11.31 -13.60
CA SER A 129 -1.44 -11.36 -12.16
C SER A 129 -2.19 -10.26 -11.41
N LEU A 130 -2.27 -9.05 -11.99
CA LEU A 130 -3.08 -7.97 -11.43
C LEU A 130 -4.56 -8.31 -11.42
N ILE A 131 -5.10 -8.83 -12.53
CA ILE A 131 -6.49 -9.25 -12.62
C ILE A 131 -6.81 -10.30 -11.54
N ASP A 132 -5.98 -11.33 -11.39
CA ASP A 132 -6.19 -12.35 -10.34
C ASP A 132 -6.14 -11.76 -8.93
N PHE A 133 -5.20 -10.83 -8.68
CA PHE A 133 -5.07 -10.16 -7.40
C PHE A 133 -6.30 -9.31 -7.07
N VAL A 134 -6.77 -8.48 -8.00
CA VAL A 134 -7.94 -7.60 -7.80
C VAL A 134 -9.23 -8.42 -7.70
N LYS A 135 -9.36 -9.53 -8.43
CA LYS A 135 -10.50 -10.46 -8.29
C LYS A 135 -10.62 -11.00 -6.86
N LYS A 136 -9.51 -11.47 -6.29
CA LYS A 136 -9.48 -11.92 -4.88
C LYS A 136 -9.86 -10.79 -3.92
N GLY A 137 -9.46 -9.56 -4.23
CA GLY A 137 -9.87 -8.39 -3.46
C GLY A 137 -11.37 -8.13 -3.55
N ALA A 138 -11.96 -8.18 -4.74
CA ALA A 138 -13.39 -7.96 -4.93
C ALA A 138 -14.28 -8.98 -4.21
N GLU A 139 -13.76 -10.19 -3.93
CA GLU A 139 -14.45 -11.21 -3.14
C GLU A 139 -14.44 -10.92 -1.63
N ARG A 140 -13.50 -10.10 -1.15
CA ARG A 140 -13.22 -9.89 0.28
C ARG A 140 -13.45 -8.45 0.74
N ALA A 141 -13.39 -7.49 -0.17
CA ALA A 141 -13.49 -6.07 0.10
C ALA A 141 -14.85 -5.72 0.71
N ALA A 142 -14.84 -4.85 1.71
CA ALA A 142 -16.07 -4.32 2.30
C ALA A 142 -16.89 -3.54 1.28
N ASN A 143 -16.21 -2.83 0.38
CA ASN A 143 -16.79 -2.17 -0.79
C ASN A 143 -16.08 -2.63 -2.07
N PRO A 144 -16.65 -3.58 -2.83
CA PRO A 144 -16.02 -4.10 -4.04
C PRO A 144 -16.24 -3.23 -5.29
N ILE A 145 -17.08 -2.18 -5.22
CA ILE A 145 -17.42 -1.35 -6.39
C ILE A 145 -16.17 -0.75 -7.09
N PRO A 146 -15.21 -0.14 -6.37
CA PRO A 146 -13.99 0.37 -7.00
C PRO A 146 -13.19 -0.73 -7.68
N LEU A 147 -13.16 -1.93 -7.08
CA LEU A 147 -12.45 -3.08 -7.62
C LEU A 147 -13.12 -3.64 -8.88
N TYR A 148 -14.46 -3.65 -8.95
CA TYR A 148 -15.17 -4.02 -10.18
C TYR A 148 -14.89 -3.02 -11.31
N LYS A 149 -14.90 -1.71 -11.02
CA LYS A 149 -14.54 -0.68 -12.01
C LYS A 149 -13.12 -0.90 -12.54
N ARG A 150 -12.17 -1.20 -11.64
CA ARG A 150 -10.78 -1.48 -12.01
C ARG A 150 -10.65 -2.78 -12.82
N LEU A 151 -11.35 -3.86 -12.44
CA LEU A 151 -11.38 -5.11 -13.21
C LEU A 151 -11.93 -4.92 -14.62
N ALA A 152 -13.02 -4.15 -14.77
CA ALA A 152 -13.57 -3.84 -16.08
C ALA A 152 -12.55 -3.17 -17.00
N TYR A 153 -11.77 -2.23 -16.45
CA TYR A 153 -10.69 -1.56 -17.17
C TYR A 153 -9.54 -2.51 -17.53
N LEU A 154 -9.07 -3.33 -16.59
CA LEU A 154 -7.98 -4.30 -16.86
C LEU A 154 -8.37 -5.32 -17.94
N TYR A 155 -9.62 -5.81 -17.94
CA TYR A 155 -10.13 -6.71 -18.98
C TYR A 155 -10.31 -6.03 -20.34
N GLU A 156 -10.66 -4.75 -20.35
CA GLU A 156 -10.68 -3.94 -21.58
C GLU A 156 -9.26 -3.84 -22.18
N LEU A 157 -8.24 -3.60 -21.34
CA LEU A 157 -6.84 -3.60 -21.77
C LEU A 157 -6.38 -4.95 -22.31
N SER A 158 -6.88 -6.06 -21.75
CA SER A 158 -6.57 -7.41 -22.27
C SER A 158 -7.37 -7.79 -23.53
N GLY A 159 -8.29 -6.94 -23.98
CA GLY A 159 -9.19 -7.22 -25.10
C GLY A 159 -10.34 -8.18 -24.79
N ASP A 160 -10.59 -8.49 -23.52
CA ASP A 160 -11.68 -9.37 -23.09
C ASP A 160 -12.95 -8.55 -22.82
N THR A 161 -13.68 -8.24 -23.88
CA THR A 161 -14.89 -7.42 -23.81
C THR A 161 -15.99 -8.07 -22.98
N GLU A 162 -16.07 -9.41 -22.96
CA GLU A 162 -17.10 -10.13 -22.19
C GLU A 162 -16.89 -9.93 -20.69
N GLN A 163 -15.66 -10.13 -20.21
CA GLN A 163 -15.33 -9.91 -18.80
C GLN A 163 -15.40 -8.42 -18.44
N SER A 164 -14.98 -7.52 -19.32
CA SER A 164 -15.09 -6.08 -19.09
C SER A 164 -16.55 -5.67 -18.82
N GLU A 165 -17.48 -6.07 -19.70
CA GLU A 165 -18.91 -5.80 -19.55
C GLU A 165 -19.51 -6.47 -18.31
N HIS A 166 -19.08 -7.69 -17.98
CA HIS A 166 -19.50 -8.39 -16.77
C HIS A 166 -19.21 -7.56 -15.52
N TYR A 167 -17.99 -7.02 -15.37
CA TYR A 167 -17.62 -6.23 -14.20
C TYR A 167 -18.20 -4.81 -14.21
N ARG A 168 -18.45 -4.20 -15.38
CA ARG A 168 -19.20 -2.93 -15.47
C ARG A 168 -20.59 -3.06 -14.86
N ARG A 169 -21.34 -4.10 -15.27
CA ARG A 169 -22.68 -4.37 -14.72
C ARG A 169 -22.65 -4.62 -13.22
N ARG A 170 -21.67 -5.39 -12.72
CA ARG A 170 -21.50 -5.60 -11.28
C ARG A 170 -21.23 -4.29 -10.52
N ALA A 171 -20.53 -3.33 -11.11
CA ALA A 171 -20.32 -2.02 -10.50
C ALA A 171 -21.60 -1.16 -10.48
N GLU A 172 -22.49 -1.33 -11.47
CA GLU A 172 -23.77 -0.61 -11.60
C GLU A 172 -24.88 -1.19 -10.70
N ASP A 173 -24.93 -2.51 -10.55
CA ASP A 173 -25.94 -3.24 -9.75
C ASP A 173 -25.79 -3.01 -8.23
N HIS A 174 -24.69 -2.40 -7.79
CA HIS A 174 -24.47 -1.94 -6.43
C HIS A 174 -24.56 -0.41 -6.37
N PRO A 175 -25.77 0.18 -6.33
CA PRO A 175 -25.89 1.62 -6.14
C PRO A 175 -25.22 2.01 -4.82
N GLU A 176 -24.33 2.99 -4.87
CA GLU A 176 -23.81 3.66 -3.69
C GLU A 176 -24.99 3.96 -2.76
N GLN A 177 -24.97 3.43 -1.54
CA GLN A 177 -25.92 3.83 -0.51
C GLN A 177 -25.66 5.30 -0.22
N SER A 178 -26.30 6.15 -1.01
CA SER A 178 -26.34 7.59 -0.87
C SER A 178 -27.06 7.88 0.45
N THR A 179 -26.28 8.16 1.48
CA THR A 179 -26.77 8.83 2.68
C THR A 179 -27.32 10.18 2.28
N SER A 180 -28.62 10.25 2.00
CA SER A 180 -29.35 11.52 1.96
C SER A 180 -29.53 11.99 3.41
N PRO A 181 -29.17 13.24 3.76
CA PRO A 181 -29.48 13.80 5.06
C PRO A 181 -31.01 13.91 5.19
N GLN A 182 -31.59 13.31 6.24
CA GLN A 182 -32.98 13.58 6.60
C GLN A 182 -33.11 15.06 7.00
N GLU A 183 -33.88 15.83 6.23
CA GLU A 183 -34.39 17.13 6.66
C GLU A 183 -35.18 16.96 7.97
N PRO A 184 -34.89 17.73 9.03
CA PRO A 184 -35.71 17.74 10.22
C PRO A 184 -37.03 18.47 9.93
N ALA A 185 -38.13 17.78 10.22
CA ALA A 185 -39.49 18.31 10.11
C ALA A 185 -39.68 19.56 11.00
N GLU A 186 -40.21 20.64 10.41
CA GLU A 186 -40.70 21.82 11.12
C GLU A 186 -41.89 21.45 12.03
N PRO A 187 -41.91 21.89 13.30
CA PRO A 187 -43.10 21.81 14.12
C PRO A 187 -44.03 23.01 13.87
N ALA A 188 -45.33 22.70 13.79
CA ALA A 188 -46.44 23.64 13.68
C ALA A 188 -46.71 24.48 14.95
#